data_AF-A0A6V7JDC6-F1
#
_entry.id   AF-A0A6V7JDC6-F1
#
_cell.length_a   1.000
_cell.length_b   1.000
_cell.length_c   1.000
_cell.angle_alpha   90.00
_cell.angle_beta   90.00
_cell.angle_gamma   90.00
#
_symmetry.space_group_name_H-M   'P 1'
#
loop_
_entity.id
_entity.type
_entity.pdbx_description
1 polymer ?
#
loop_
_entity_poly.entity_id
_entity_poly.type
_entity_poly.pdbx_seq_one_letter_code
_entity_poly.pdbx_strand_id
1 'polypeptide(L)'
;DVMKFWLSQGIEGFRVDAVPFLFEFADLRDEPKSNLPNVTDHEWEYLIHDYTQDLDETYDEVKSWRKVLDDYASTNNSDEK
;
A
#
# COMPACT_ATOMS: atom_id res chain seq x y z
N ASP A 1 11.56 -3.37 10.69
CA ASP A 1 12.24 -2.57 11.73
C ASP A 1 11.50 -1.30 12.12
N VAL A 2 11.13 -0.43 11.18
CA VAL A 2 10.45 0.85 11.47
C VAL A 2 9.15 0.68 12.27
N MET A 3 8.28 -0.25 11.87
CA MET A 3 7.02 -0.49 12.60
C MET A 3 7.28 -0.95 14.04
N LYS A 4 8.22 -1.89 14.24
CA LYS A 4 8.58 -2.40 15.57
C LYS A 4 9.16 -1.32 16.46
N PHE A 5 9.99 -0.42 15.90
CA PHE A 5 10.52 0.73 16.64
C PHE A 5 9.40 1.61 17.19
N TRP A 6 8.41 1.98 16.35
CA TRP A 6 7.33 2.85 16.80
C TRP A 6 6.40 2.16 17.79
N LEU A 7 6.09 0.88 17.59
CA LEU A 7 5.34 0.08 18.57
C LEU A 7 6.07 0.02 19.92
N SER A 8 7.41 -0.06 19.92
CA SER A 8 8.19 -0.02 21.16
C SER A 8 8.18 1.34 21.86
N GLN A 9 7.77 2.41 21.16
CA GLN A 9 7.52 3.73 21.77
C GLN A 9 6.12 3.84 22.38
N GLY A 10 5.28 2.80 22.25
CA GLY A 10 3.97 2.74 22.89
C GLY A 10 2.81 3.31 22.08
N ILE A 11 2.95 3.48 20.76
CA ILE A 11 1.81 3.84 19.91
C ILE A 11 0.79 2.70 19.84
N GLU A 12 -0.46 3.02 19.53
CA GLU A 12 -1.55 2.04 19.49
C GLU A 12 -1.82 1.44 18.11
N GLY A 13 -1.25 2.00 17.04
CA GLY A 13 -1.44 1.47 15.70
C GLY A 13 -0.94 2.43 14.62
N PHE A 14 -1.20 2.09 13.36
CA PHE A 14 -0.76 2.87 12.20
C PHE A 14 -1.93 3.16 11.25
N ARG A 15 -1.90 4.36 10.66
CA ARG A 15 -2.60 4.63 9.41
C ARG A 15 -1.54 4.72 8.32
N VAL A 16 -1.64 3.88 7.30
CA VAL A 16 -0.69 3.86 6.17
C VAL A 16 -1.25 4.71 5.03
N ASP A 17 -0.40 5.54 4.44
CA ASP A 17 -0.77 6.40 3.30
C ASP A 17 -0.48 5.73 1.96
N ALA A 18 -1.21 6.14 0.93
CA ALA A 18 -0.94 5.79 -0.47
C ALA A 18 -0.79 4.27 -0.74
N VAL A 19 -1.49 3.44 0.04
CA VAL A 19 -1.42 1.97 -0.07
C VAL A 19 -1.65 1.45 -1.50
N PRO A 20 -2.59 1.98 -2.30
CA PRO A 20 -2.75 1.53 -3.68
C PRO A 20 -1.50 1.61 -4.56
N PHE A 21 -0.52 2.45 -4.21
CA PHE A 21 0.66 2.79 -5.00
C PHE A 21 1.94 2.09 -4.53
N LEU A 22 1.83 0.96 -3.81
CA LEU A 22 3.02 0.27 -3.27
C LEU A 22 3.85 -0.47 -4.33
N PHE A 23 3.21 -0.87 -5.43
CA PHE A 23 3.83 -1.67 -6.47
C PHE A 23 3.35 -1.23 -7.85
N GLU A 24 4.26 -1.35 -8.81
CA GLU A 24 4.03 -1.16 -10.24
C GLU A 24 4.57 -2.36 -11.05
N PHE A 25 4.06 -2.54 -12.28
CA PHE A 25 4.55 -3.59 -13.16
C PHE A 25 6.05 -3.40 -13.51
N ALA A 26 6.84 -4.44 -13.25
CA ALA A 26 8.30 -4.39 -13.38
C ALA A 26 8.83 -4.21 -14.81
N ASP A 27 8.01 -4.46 -15.84
CA ASP A 27 8.42 -4.31 -17.24
C ASP A 27 8.20 -2.91 -17.81
N LEU A 28 7.67 -1.98 -17.00
CA LEU A 28 7.53 -0.55 -17.32
C LEU A 28 6.75 -0.31 -18.63
N ARG A 29 5.78 -1.17 -18.92
CA ARG A 29 4.89 -1.01 -20.08
C ARG A 29 4.00 0.22 -19.92
N ASP A 30 3.62 0.84 -21.03
CA ASP A 30 2.70 1.96 -21.04
C ASP A 30 1.30 1.53 -20.56
N GLU A 31 0.67 2.39 -19.76
CA GLU A 31 -0.72 2.20 -19.34
C GLU A 31 -1.70 2.46 -20.50
N PRO A 32 -2.84 1.74 -20.55
CA PRO A 32 -3.88 2.01 -21.53
C PRO A 32 -4.49 3.41 -21.35
N LYS A 33 -4.91 4.04 -22.45
CA LYS A 33 -5.67 5.30 -22.39
C LYS A 33 -7.09 5.05 -21.89
N SER A 34 -7.61 5.95 -21.05
CA SER A 34 -8.99 5.90 -20.55
C SER A 34 -10.03 6.22 -21.62
N ASN A 35 -9.65 6.99 -22.64
CA ASN A 35 -10.52 7.52 -23.70
C ASN A 35 -11.70 8.35 -23.17
N LEU A 36 -11.58 8.94 -21.98
CA LEU A 36 -12.58 9.84 -21.43
C LEU A 36 -12.68 11.12 -22.27
N PRO A 37 -13.90 11.63 -22.55
CA PRO A 37 -14.06 12.87 -23.30
C PRO A 37 -13.55 14.06 -22.48
N ASN A 38 -12.91 15.02 -23.16
CA ASN A 38 -12.34 16.25 -22.57
C ASN A 38 -11.21 16.05 -21.55
N VAL A 39 -10.59 14.88 -21.51
CA VAL A 39 -9.37 14.64 -20.70
C VAL A 39 -8.15 14.74 -21.62
N THR A 40 -7.19 15.57 -21.22
CA THR A 40 -5.92 15.81 -21.90
C THR A 40 -4.82 14.87 -21.39
N ASP A 41 -3.75 14.72 -22.15
CA ASP A 41 -2.59 13.88 -21.80
C ASP A 41 -1.76 14.37 -20.60
N HIS A 42 -2.14 15.51 -20.01
CA HIS A 42 -1.52 16.07 -18.80
C HIS A 42 -2.35 15.81 -17.54
N GLU A 43 -3.53 15.19 -17.67
CA GLU A 43 -4.43 14.88 -16.57
C GLU A 43 -4.26 13.42 -16.14
N TRP A 44 -4.45 13.16 -14.85
CA TRP A 44 -4.27 11.83 -14.27
C TRP A 44 -5.22 10.80 -14.89
N GLU A 45 -6.47 11.21 -15.06
CA GLU A 45 -7.56 10.43 -15.63
C GLU A 45 -7.35 10.07 -17.11
N TYR A 46 -6.26 10.54 -17.74
CA TYR A 46 -5.92 10.19 -19.12
C TYR A 46 -5.64 8.70 -19.30
N LEU A 47 -5.16 8.04 -18.25
CA LEU A 47 -4.73 6.64 -18.25
C LEU A 47 -5.64 5.78 -17.37
N ILE A 48 -5.62 4.47 -17.63
CA ILE A 48 -6.19 3.45 -16.76
C ILE A 48 -5.03 2.86 -15.94
N HIS A 49 -5.08 3.05 -14.62
CA HIS A 49 -3.93 2.79 -13.75
C HIS A 49 -3.75 1.33 -13.30
N ASP A 50 -4.10 0.38 -14.15
CA ASP A 50 -4.06 -1.05 -13.81
C ASP A 50 -2.63 -1.60 -13.66
N TYR A 51 -1.61 -0.82 -14.04
CA TYR A 51 -0.20 -1.23 -13.95
C TYR A 51 0.58 -0.50 -12.87
N THR A 52 0.00 0.53 -12.26
CA THR A 52 0.64 1.37 -11.25
C THR A 52 -0.14 1.45 -9.93
N GLN A 53 -1.34 0.87 -9.88
CA GLN A 53 -2.17 0.83 -8.68
C GLN A 53 -2.84 -0.53 -8.47
N ASP A 54 -3.18 -0.80 -7.21
CA ASP A 54 -4.06 -1.89 -6.79
C ASP A 54 -3.59 -3.30 -7.21
N LEU A 55 -2.29 -3.48 -7.41
CA LEU A 55 -1.69 -4.78 -7.72
C LEU A 55 -1.83 -5.74 -6.53
N ASP A 56 -1.96 -7.04 -6.81
CA ASP A 56 -2.18 -8.08 -5.78
C ASP A 56 -1.09 -8.07 -4.69
N GLU A 57 0.15 -7.76 -5.06
CA GLU A 57 1.30 -7.62 -4.16
C GLU A 57 1.06 -6.58 -3.06
N THR A 58 0.29 -5.52 -3.35
CA THR A 58 -0.11 -4.50 -2.37
C THR A 58 -0.86 -5.13 -1.20
N TYR A 59 -1.82 -6.01 -1.49
CA TYR A 59 -2.62 -6.66 -0.46
C TYR A 59 -1.79 -7.67 0.35
N ASP A 60 -0.87 -8.36 -0.30
CA ASP A 60 0.02 -9.29 0.38
C ASP A 60 1.00 -8.56 1.31
N GLU A 61 1.50 -7.39 0.91
CA GLU A 61 2.35 -6.57 1.78
C GLU A 61 1.56 -6.01 2.97
N VAL A 62 0.31 -5.56 2.78
CA VAL A 62 -0.55 -5.13 3.90
C VAL A 62 -0.81 -6.28 4.89
N LYS A 63 -1.03 -7.51 4.40
CA LYS A 63 -1.15 -8.69 5.28
C LYS A 63 0.16 -8.97 6.03
N SER A 64 1.31 -8.76 5.37
CA SER A 64 2.63 -8.92 5.98
C SER A 64 2.84 -7.94 7.14
N TRP A 65 2.42 -6.68 6.99
CA TRP A 65 2.44 -5.68 8.05
C TRP A 65 1.49 -6.01 9.18
N ARG A 66 0.29 -6.51 8.86
CA ARG A 66 -0.64 -6.98 9.89
C ARG A 66 -0.02 -8.08 10.74
N LYS A 67 0.66 -9.03 10.12
CA LYS A 67 1.40 -10.09 10.84
C LYS A 67 2.46 -9.51 11.79
N VAL A 68 3.13 -8.41 11.42
CA VAL A 68 4.08 -7.74 12.33
C VAL A 68 3.39 -7.21 13.58
N LEU A 69 2.18 -6.66 13.46
CA LEU A 69 1.39 -6.18 14.60
C LEU A 69 0.98 -7.35 15.51
N ASP A 70 0.48 -8.44 14.92
CA ASP A 70 0.08 -9.65 15.64
C ASP A 70 1.24 -10.28 16.41
N ASP A 71 2.38 -10.47 15.75
CA ASP A 71 3.57 -11.05 16.35
C ASP A 71 4.09 -10.15 17.49
N TYR A 72 4.01 -8.83 17.33
CA TYR A 72 4.39 -7.87 18.38
C TYR A 72 3.46 -7.96 19.60
N ALA A 73 2.15 -7.96 19.40
CA ALA A 73 1.16 -8.06 20.48
C ALA A 73 1.31 -9.38 21.25
N SER A 74 1.44 -10.50 20.52
CA SER A 74 1.66 -11.83 21.09
C SER A 74 2.94 -11.90 21.94
N THR A 75 4.05 -11.34 21.44
CA THR A 75 5.34 -11.35 22.15
C THR A 75 5.31 -10.52 23.43
N ASN A 76 4.56 -9.41 23.43
CA ASN A 76 4.51 -8.48 24.57
C ASN A 76 3.32 -8.73 25.51
N ASN A 77 2.51 -9.77 25.26
CA ASN A 77 1.29 -10.07 26.00
C ASN A 77 0.36 -8.85 26.13
N SER A 78 0.22 -8.11 25.03
CA SER A 78 -0.69 -6.96 24.94
C SER A 78 -1.92 -7.32 24.13
N ASP A 79 -2.98 -6.52 24.27
CA ASP A 79 -4.09 -6.54 23.34
C ASP A 79 -3.60 -6.28 21.91
N GLU A 80 -4.40 -6.74 20.95
CA GLU A 80 -4.19 -6.55 19.52
C GLU A 80 -4.00 -5.06 19.19
N LYS A 81 -3.02 -4.77 18.34
CA LYS A 81 -2.64 -3.42 17.89
C LYS A 81 -3.08 -3.17 16.46
#